data_AF-A0A6M0L080-F1
#
_entry.id   AF-A0A6M0L080-F1
#
_cell.length_a   1.000
_cell.length_b   1.000
_cell.length_c   1.000
_cell.angle_alpha   90.00
_cell.angle_beta   90.00
_cell.angle_gamma   90.00
#
_symmetry.space_group_name_H-M   'P 1'
#
loop_
_entity.id
_entity.type
_entity.pdbx_description
1 polymer ?
#
loop_
_entity_poly.entity_id
_entity_poly.type
_entity_poly.pdbx_seq_one_letter_code
_entity_poly.pdbx_strand_id
1 'polypeptide(L)'
;MSNFITEIKIGKVRHLENIDIKLGNEKKHLILTGKNGCGKTSVLEELDKFFIDIYTPRRLRQGLGNISNIYLQFNQDTLNIEDENFIYSFFPAKRGFFPSKSKGIQKVHLSKEKTQRLNSDFLQYIVNLKAERSFARDDNEVKIVEEIDEWFKKFENILREIYSDDSLLLKFDRRNIMSYNFIIEKENREVFDFHGLSDGYSSVIDIITELLLKIETTKSRSLDIEGIVLIDEIE
;
A
#
# COMPACT_ATOMS: atom_id res chain seq x y z
N MET A 1 -4.27 -11.24 -19.43
CA MET A 1 -3.97 -9.90 -19.95
C MET A 1 -4.23 -8.93 -18.82
N SER A 2 -3.35 -7.97 -18.56
CA SER A 2 -3.49 -7.09 -17.40
C SER A 2 -4.60 -6.07 -17.56
N ASN A 3 -5.32 -5.79 -16.47
CA ASN A 3 -6.35 -4.73 -16.43
C ASN A 3 -5.70 -3.35 -16.29
N PHE A 4 -6.11 -2.39 -17.11
CA PHE A 4 -5.69 -0.99 -17.01
C PHE A 4 -6.74 -0.04 -17.59
N ILE A 5 -6.70 1.21 -17.12
CA ILE A 5 -7.60 2.28 -17.56
C ILE A 5 -7.13 2.80 -18.93
N THR A 6 -8.05 2.91 -19.89
CA THR A 6 -7.80 3.44 -21.24
C THR A 6 -8.31 4.86 -21.42
N GLU A 7 -9.33 5.27 -20.65
CA GLU A 7 -9.91 6.62 -20.69
C GLU A 7 -10.52 7.01 -19.33
N ILE A 8 -10.37 8.27 -18.95
CA ILE A 8 -11.02 8.91 -17.79
C ILE A 8 -11.88 10.05 -18.32
N LYS A 9 -13.20 9.99 -18.07
CA LYS A 9 -14.14 11.06 -18.42
C LYS A 9 -14.59 11.78 -17.17
N ILE A 10 -14.36 13.08 -17.12
CA ILE A 10 -14.76 13.96 -16.03
C ILE A 10 -16.02 14.68 -16.47
N GLY A 11 -17.16 14.27 -15.91
CA GLY A 11 -18.44 14.95 -16.11
C GLY A 11 -18.41 16.32 -15.43
N LYS A 12 -18.33 16.35 -14.09
CA LYS A 12 -18.23 17.59 -13.31
C LYS A 12 -17.51 17.38 -11.97
N VAL A 13 -16.33 17.96 -11.81
CA VAL A 13 -15.54 17.92 -10.56
C VAL A 13 -15.07 19.33 -10.22
N ARG A 14 -15.70 19.93 -9.21
CA ARG A 14 -15.51 21.36 -8.85
C ARG A 14 -15.76 22.27 -10.07
N HIS A 15 -14.70 22.88 -10.61
CA HIS A 15 -14.75 23.76 -11.78
C HIS A 15 -14.39 23.04 -13.10
N LEU A 16 -13.97 21.77 -13.04
CA LEU A 16 -13.69 20.94 -14.20
C LEU A 16 -14.99 20.33 -14.71
N GLU A 17 -15.26 20.43 -16.00
CA GLU A 17 -16.51 19.96 -16.61
C GLU A 17 -16.26 19.47 -18.04
N ASN A 18 -16.82 18.31 -18.38
CA ASN A 18 -16.73 17.67 -19.71
C ASN A 18 -15.30 17.52 -20.24
N ILE A 19 -14.39 16.93 -19.44
CA ILE A 19 -12.99 16.68 -19.82
C ILE A 19 -12.79 15.19 -20.07
N ASP A 20 -12.21 14.85 -21.23
CA ASP A 20 -11.82 13.49 -21.58
C ASP A 20 -10.30 13.34 -21.57
N ILE A 21 -9.78 12.41 -20.75
CA ILE A 21 -8.36 12.07 -20.66
C ILE A 21 -8.15 10.69 -21.27
N LYS A 22 -7.61 10.65 -22.49
CA LYS A 22 -7.29 9.40 -23.20
C LYS A 22 -5.91 8.90 -22.83
N LEU A 23 -5.82 7.69 -22.28
CA LEU A 23 -4.55 7.05 -21.89
C LEU A 23 -4.00 6.11 -22.98
N GLY A 24 -4.87 5.66 -23.88
CA GLY A 24 -4.53 4.79 -25.00
C GLY A 24 -4.72 3.31 -24.69
N ASN A 25 -4.18 2.43 -25.54
CA ASN A 25 -4.39 0.99 -25.48
C ASN A 25 -3.25 0.21 -24.80
N GLU A 26 -2.42 0.91 -24.03
CA GLU A 26 -1.27 0.34 -23.32
C GLU A 26 -1.28 0.79 -21.86
N LYS A 27 -0.75 -0.05 -20.96
CA LYS A 27 -0.65 0.26 -19.52
C LYS A 27 0.37 1.38 -19.30
N LYS A 28 -0.04 2.46 -18.64
CA LYS A 28 0.79 3.64 -18.37
C LYS A 28 0.57 4.18 -16.96
N HIS A 29 1.58 4.85 -16.43
CA HIS A 29 1.41 5.73 -15.28
C HIS A 29 0.82 7.07 -15.73
N LEU A 30 -0.20 7.57 -15.02
CA LEU A 30 -0.78 8.89 -15.23
C LEU A 30 -0.22 9.86 -14.20
N ILE A 31 0.39 10.95 -14.66
CA ILE A 31 0.86 12.04 -13.81
C ILE A 31 -0.02 13.26 -14.09
N LEU A 32 -0.75 13.71 -13.07
CA LEU A 32 -1.52 14.96 -13.13
C LEU A 32 -0.65 16.10 -12.62
N THR A 33 -0.31 17.05 -13.50
CA THR A 33 0.48 18.24 -13.16
C THR A 33 -0.26 19.52 -13.55
N GLY A 34 0.11 20.64 -12.93
CA GLY A 34 -0.54 21.92 -13.14
C GLY A 34 -0.41 22.83 -11.92
N LYS A 35 -0.79 24.10 -12.09
CA LYS A 35 -0.74 25.10 -11.01
C LYS A 35 -1.59 24.69 -9.80
N ASN A 36 -1.27 25.24 -8.63
CA ASN A 36 -2.09 25.03 -7.44
C ASN A 36 -3.53 25.53 -7.68
N GLY A 37 -4.50 24.79 -7.15
CA GLY A 37 -5.92 25.09 -7.33
C GLY A 37 -6.55 24.65 -8.66
N CYS A 38 -5.80 24.04 -9.59
CA CYS A 38 -6.35 23.59 -10.88
C CYS A 38 -7.17 22.27 -10.81
N GLY A 39 -7.42 21.73 -9.62
CA GLY A 39 -8.30 20.58 -9.42
C GLY A 39 -7.65 19.20 -9.36
N LYS A 40 -6.30 19.07 -9.35
CA LYS A 40 -5.59 17.76 -9.30
C LYS A 40 -6.07 16.83 -8.18
N THR A 41 -5.94 17.29 -6.94
CA THR A 41 -6.41 16.59 -5.74
C THR A 41 -7.89 16.24 -5.83
N SER A 42 -8.71 17.15 -6.36
CA SER A 42 -10.16 16.92 -6.48
C SER A 42 -10.49 15.82 -7.47
N VAL A 43 -9.72 15.69 -8.55
CA VAL A 43 -9.86 14.57 -9.50
C VAL A 43 -9.45 13.26 -8.83
N LEU A 44 -8.36 13.24 -8.06
CA LEU A 44 -7.92 12.04 -7.33
C LEU A 44 -8.89 11.62 -6.23
N GLU A 45 -9.43 12.56 -5.45
CA GLU A 45 -10.49 12.31 -4.46
C GLU A 45 -11.75 11.72 -5.12
N GLU A 46 -12.12 12.21 -6.31
CA GLU A 46 -13.29 11.72 -7.02
C GLU A 46 -13.04 10.33 -7.65
N LEU A 47 -11.81 10.05 -8.09
CA LEU A 47 -11.39 8.70 -8.49
C LEU A 47 -11.42 7.74 -7.29
N ASP A 48 -10.98 8.20 -6.11
CA ASP A 48 -11.02 7.39 -4.89
C ASP A 48 -12.46 7.00 -4.52
N LYS A 49 -13.40 7.96 -4.58
CA LYS A 49 -14.83 7.67 -4.41
C LYS A 49 -15.35 6.64 -5.41
N PHE A 50 -14.93 6.72 -6.68
CA PHE A 50 -15.32 5.75 -7.70
C PHE A 50 -14.88 4.33 -7.32
N PHE A 51 -13.63 4.15 -6.88
CA PHE A 51 -13.12 2.83 -6.47
C PHE A 51 -13.75 2.35 -5.17
N ILE A 52 -13.94 3.23 -4.18
CA ILE A 52 -14.65 2.90 -2.93
C ILE A 52 -16.07 2.42 -3.23
N ASP A 53 -16.80 3.13 -4.09
CA ASP A 53 -18.14 2.71 -4.50
C ASP A 53 -18.08 1.32 -5.11
N ILE A 54 -17.18 1.09 -6.06
CA ILE A 54 -16.98 -0.19 -6.73
C ILE A 54 -16.77 -1.35 -5.75
N TYR A 55 -16.00 -1.17 -4.68
CA TYR A 55 -15.75 -2.21 -3.68
C TYR A 55 -16.83 -2.29 -2.58
N THR A 56 -17.72 -1.30 -2.49
CA THR A 56 -18.82 -1.32 -1.52
C THR A 56 -19.90 -2.33 -1.97
N PRO A 57 -20.30 -3.30 -1.12
CA PRO A 57 -21.33 -4.28 -1.47
C PRO A 57 -22.63 -3.63 -1.96
N ARG A 58 -23.20 -4.14 -3.07
CA ARG A 58 -24.43 -3.59 -3.69
C ARG A 58 -25.61 -3.43 -2.72
N ARG A 59 -25.71 -4.27 -1.68
CA ARG A 59 -26.77 -4.16 -0.65
C ARG A 59 -26.67 -2.86 0.15
N LEU A 60 -25.47 -2.33 0.34
CA LEU A 60 -25.22 -1.05 1.00
C LEU A 60 -25.39 0.16 0.06
N ARG A 61 -25.53 -0.08 -1.26
CA ARG A 61 -25.70 0.98 -2.27
C ARG A 61 -27.15 1.40 -2.51
N GLN A 62 -28.14 0.71 -1.94
CA GLN A 62 -29.55 1.07 -2.15
C GLN A 62 -29.83 2.47 -1.57
N GLY A 63 -29.97 3.47 -2.44
CA GLY A 63 -30.27 4.87 -2.07
C GLY A 63 -29.14 5.86 -2.35
N LEU A 64 -27.96 5.41 -2.76
CA LEU A 64 -26.86 6.28 -3.20
C LEU A 64 -26.99 6.47 -4.72
N GLY A 65 -27.24 7.70 -5.18
CA GLY A 65 -27.11 8.05 -6.61
C GLY A 65 -25.67 7.88 -7.09
N ASN A 66 -25.37 8.21 -8.36
CA ASN A 66 -23.99 8.20 -8.85
C ASN A 66 -23.07 8.98 -7.89
N ILE A 67 -22.16 8.27 -7.21
CA ILE A 67 -21.33 8.83 -6.13
C ILE A 67 -20.16 9.63 -6.71
N SER A 68 -19.74 9.30 -7.93
CA SER A 68 -18.67 9.97 -8.66
C SER A 68 -19.15 10.56 -9.98
N ASN A 69 -18.73 11.77 -10.28
CA ASN A 69 -18.90 12.40 -11.60
C ASN A 69 -17.75 12.06 -12.56
N ILE A 70 -16.99 11.00 -12.27
CA ILE A 70 -15.96 10.44 -13.14
C ILE A 70 -16.42 9.08 -13.66
N TYR A 71 -16.14 8.83 -14.93
CA TYR A 71 -16.37 7.55 -15.61
C TYR A 71 -15.04 7.00 -16.11
N LEU A 72 -14.78 5.73 -15.83
CA LEU A 72 -13.56 5.04 -16.26
C LEU A 72 -13.88 4.02 -17.36
N GLN A 73 -13.07 4.02 -18.41
CA GLN A 73 -13.03 2.94 -19.38
C GLN A 73 -11.77 2.10 -19.15
N PHE A 74 -11.93 0.78 -19.16
CA PHE A 74 -10.84 -0.17 -19.03
C PHE A 74 -10.58 -0.85 -20.39
N ASN A 75 -9.39 -1.45 -20.51
CA ASN A 75 -9.02 -2.23 -21.69
C ASN A 75 -9.82 -3.54 -21.84
N GLN A 76 -10.50 -3.96 -20.78
CA GLN A 76 -11.42 -5.10 -20.75
C GLN A 76 -12.79 -4.62 -20.28
N ASP A 77 -13.85 -5.28 -20.75
CA ASP A 77 -15.24 -4.90 -20.47
C ASP A 77 -15.61 -4.98 -18.99
N THR A 78 -14.89 -5.80 -18.23
CA THR A 78 -15.12 -6.01 -16.80
C THR A 78 -13.82 -5.91 -16.02
N LEU A 79 -13.69 -4.89 -15.17
CA LEU A 79 -12.76 -4.97 -14.05
C LEU A 79 -13.27 -6.10 -13.13
N ASN A 80 -12.47 -7.14 -12.91
CA ASN A 80 -12.84 -8.18 -11.96
C ASN A 80 -12.64 -7.65 -10.54
N ILE A 81 -13.65 -6.92 -10.04
CA ILE A 81 -13.65 -6.26 -8.74
C ILE A 81 -13.49 -7.28 -7.60
N GLU A 82 -13.93 -8.52 -7.82
CA GLU A 82 -13.81 -9.64 -6.89
C GLU A 82 -12.48 -10.40 -7.02
N ASP A 83 -11.59 -10.00 -7.94
CA ASP A 83 -10.31 -10.66 -8.11
C ASP A 83 -9.46 -10.54 -6.84
N GLU A 84 -9.19 -11.67 -6.19
CA GLU A 84 -8.35 -11.74 -4.99
C GLU A 84 -6.89 -11.33 -5.25
N ASN A 85 -6.49 -11.15 -6.52
CA ASN A 85 -5.18 -10.66 -6.94
C ASN A 85 -5.22 -9.24 -7.52
N PHE A 86 -6.19 -8.41 -7.10
CA PHE A 86 -6.22 -6.99 -7.46
C PHE A 86 -6.23 -6.10 -6.22
N ILE A 87 -5.22 -5.23 -6.10
CA ILE A 87 -5.09 -4.27 -4.99
C ILE A 87 -5.54 -2.87 -5.37
N TYR A 88 -6.07 -2.14 -4.40
CA TYR A 88 -6.43 -0.74 -4.52
C TYR A 88 -5.87 0.04 -3.34
N SER A 89 -5.23 1.19 -3.57
CA SER A 89 -4.80 2.09 -2.50
C SER A 89 -4.88 3.55 -2.93
N PHE A 90 -5.31 4.41 -2.01
CA PHE A 90 -5.25 5.86 -2.17
C PHE A 90 -4.39 6.47 -1.04
N PHE A 91 -3.44 7.32 -1.46
CA PHE A 91 -2.51 8.02 -0.59
C PHE A 91 -2.77 9.53 -0.70
N PRO A 92 -3.44 10.14 0.29
CA PRO A 92 -3.67 11.58 0.29
C PRO A 92 -2.35 12.35 0.47
N ALA A 93 -2.37 13.64 0.14
CA ALA A 93 -1.21 14.54 0.27
C ALA A 93 -0.63 14.48 1.70
N LYS A 94 -1.48 14.71 2.70
CA LYS A 94 -1.10 14.56 4.12
C LYS A 94 -1.25 13.11 4.55
N ARG A 95 -0.11 12.45 4.75
CA ARG A 95 -0.01 11.07 5.24
C ARG A 95 1.26 10.89 6.06
N GLY A 96 1.32 9.82 6.83
CA GLY A 96 2.51 9.40 7.54
C GLY A 96 2.32 7.99 8.05
N PHE A 97 3.43 7.28 8.23
CA PHE A 97 3.44 5.94 8.78
C PHE A 97 3.35 6.01 10.30
N PHE A 98 2.22 5.54 10.84
CA PHE A 98 1.96 5.48 12.28
C PHE A 98 1.68 4.03 12.68
N PRO A 99 2.70 3.17 12.81
CA PRO A 99 2.50 1.78 13.16
C PRO A 99 1.92 1.67 14.58
N SER A 100 1.03 0.70 14.78
CA SER A 100 0.61 0.31 16.12
C SER A 100 1.79 -0.33 16.84
N LYS A 101 1.92 -0.06 18.15
CA LYS A 101 2.87 -0.81 18.99
C LYS A 101 2.50 -2.29 18.94
N SER A 102 3.50 -3.15 18.75
CA SER A 102 3.28 -4.59 18.81
C SER A 102 2.92 -5.01 20.25
N LYS A 103 2.10 -6.04 20.40
CA LYS A 103 1.69 -6.59 21.70
C LYS A 103 2.32 -7.95 22.00
N GLY A 104 3.46 -8.25 21.38
CA GLY A 104 4.08 -9.58 21.43
C GLY A 104 3.66 -10.46 20.26
N ILE A 105 3.69 -11.79 20.42
CA ILE A 105 3.25 -12.73 19.38
C ILE A 105 1.73 -12.87 19.47
N GLN A 106 1.03 -12.34 18.47
CA GLN A 106 -0.44 -12.35 18.39
C GLN A 106 -0.83 -12.61 16.94
N LYS A 107 -1.86 -13.42 16.67
CA LYS A 107 -2.42 -13.52 15.31
C LYS A 107 -2.86 -12.14 14.81
N VAL A 108 -2.28 -11.68 13.71
CA VAL A 108 -2.75 -10.50 12.97
C VAL A 108 -3.81 -10.97 12.00
N HIS A 109 -5.02 -10.44 12.15
CA HIS A 109 -6.06 -10.61 11.17
C HIS A 109 -6.02 -9.40 10.25
N LEU A 110 -5.26 -9.52 9.16
CA LEU A 110 -5.28 -8.51 8.09
C LEU A 110 -6.68 -8.53 7.45
N SER A 111 -7.31 -7.37 7.37
CA SER A 111 -8.59 -7.24 6.71
C SER A 111 -8.47 -7.60 5.24
N LYS A 112 -9.48 -8.31 4.71
CA LYS A 112 -9.62 -8.58 3.27
C LYS A 112 -10.43 -7.49 2.56
N GLU A 113 -10.92 -6.48 3.28
CA GLU A 113 -11.60 -5.35 2.68
C GLU A 113 -10.62 -4.52 1.86
N LYS A 114 -10.82 -4.44 0.54
CA LYS A 114 -9.85 -3.86 -0.40
C LYS A 114 -9.55 -2.38 -0.15
N THR A 115 -10.52 -1.63 0.34
CA THR A 115 -10.40 -0.19 0.61
C THR A 115 -9.83 0.11 2.00
N GLN A 116 -9.77 -0.89 2.88
CA GLN A 116 -9.24 -0.69 4.23
C GLN A 116 -7.71 -0.55 4.17
N ARG A 117 -7.20 0.37 4.98
CA ARG A 117 -5.76 0.51 5.22
C ARG A 117 -5.26 -0.53 6.21
N LEU A 118 -4.10 -1.12 5.93
CA LEU A 118 -3.51 -2.21 6.69
C LEU A 118 -2.20 -1.82 7.38
N ASN A 119 -1.53 -0.77 6.89
CA ASN A 119 -0.17 -0.44 7.29
C ASN A 119 0.04 -0.21 8.79
N SER A 120 -0.98 0.19 9.56
CA SER A 120 -0.88 0.28 11.02
C SER A 120 -0.51 -1.06 11.69
N ASP A 121 -0.83 -2.20 11.06
CA ASP A 121 -0.52 -3.54 11.57
C ASP A 121 0.85 -4.06 11.13
N PHE A 122 1.59 -3.28 10.34
CA PHE A 122 2.86 -3.72 9.73
C PHE A 122 3.89 -4.17 10.77
N LEU A 123 4.08 -3.39 11.84
CA LEU A 123 5.05 -3.75 12.88
C LEU A 123 4.67 -5.08 13.56
N GLN A 124 3.39 -5.27 13.84
CA GLN A 124 2.88 -6.52 14.41
C GLN A 124 3.05 -7.70 13.42
N TYR A 125 2.83 -7.45 12.13
CA TYR A 125 3.03 -8.44 11.07
C TYR A 125 4.49 -8.92 11.00
N ILE A 126 5.47 -8.01 10.95
CA ILE A 126 6.89 -8.41 10.87
C ILE A 126 7.40 -9.06 12.17
N VAL A 127 6.84 -8.68 13.33
CA VAL A 127 7.12 -9.37 14.61
C VAL A 127 6.64 -10.82 14.54
N ASN A 128 5.45 -11.05 14.01
CA ASN A 128 4.91 -12.40 13.84
C ASN A 128 5.72 -13.22 12.83
N LEU A 129 6.12 -12.64 11.69
CA LEU A 129 7.00 -13.32 10.73
C LEU A 129 8.30 -13.76 11.39
N LYS A 130 8.87 -12.93 12.27
CA LYS A 130 10.11 -13.29 12.97
C LYS A 130 9.92 -14.44 13.96
N ALA A 131 8.77 -14.48 14.62
CA ALA A 131 8.39 -15.59 15.49
C ALA A 131 8.16 -16.88 14.69
N GLU A 132 7.40 -16.79 13.60
CA GLU A 132 7.12 -17.92 12.68
C GLU A 132 8.42 -18.53 12.15
N ARG A 133 9.36 -17.70 11.70
CA ARG A 133 10.70 -18.14 11.29
C ARG A 133 11.44 -18.89 12.39
N SER A 134 11.22 -18.53 13.66
CA SER A 134 11.85 -19.21 14.79
C SER A 134 11.20 -20.57 15.05
N PHE A 135 9.87 -20.65 15.02
CA PHE A 135 9.13 -21.91 15.14
C PHE A 135 9.45 -22.87 14.00
N ALA A 136 9.39 -22.41 12.75
CA ALA A 136 9.73 -23.18 11.56
C ALA A 136 11.16 -23.76 11.64
N ARG A 137 12.10 -23.00 12.24
CA ARG A 137 13.46 -23.50 12.46
C ARG A 137 13.50 -24.63 13.48
N ASP A 138 12.78 -24.49 14.59
CA ASP A 138 12.71 -25.52 15.64
C ASP A 138 12.03 -26.80 15.12
N ASP A 139 11.03 -26.64 14.24
CA ASP A 139 10.30 -27.72 13.58
C ASP A 139 11.01 -28.29 12.33
N ASN A 140 12.20 -27.77 11.98
CA ASN A 140 13.00 -28.14 10.80
C ASN A 140 12.30 -27.91 9.44
N GLU A 141 11.40 -26.93 9.37
CA GLU A 141 10.71 -26.50 8.15
C GLU A 141 11.59 -25.55 7.32
N VAL A 142 12.65 -26.10 6.73
CA VAL A 142 13.69 -25.33 6.01
C VAL A 142 13.11 -24.36 4.97
N LYS A 143 12.12 -24.80 4.18
CA LYS A 143 11.49 -24.00 3.12
C LYS A 143 10.82 -22.72 3.66
N ILE A 144 10.13 -22.82 4.79
CA ILE A 144 9.45 -21.68 5.42
C ILE A 144 10.48 -20.70 5.97
N VAL A 145 11.57 -21.21 6.57
CA VAL A 145 12.67 -20.35 7.04
C VAL A 145 13.29 -19.57 5.88
N GLU A 146 13.57 -20.24 4.76
CA GLU A 146 14.12 -19.61 3.55
C GLU A 146 13.17 -18.55 2.96
N GLU A 147 11.88 -18.85 2.84
CA GLU A 147 10.87 -17.90 2.34
C GLU A 147 10.81 -16.63 3.20
N ILE A 148 10.80 -16.77 4.53
CA ILE A 148 10.75 -15.63 5.46
C ILE A 148 12.08 -14.84 5.44
N ASP A 149 13.23 -15.52 5.34
CA ASP A 149 14.53 -14.85 5.23
C ASP A 149 14.65 -14.06 3.92
N GLU A 150 14.16 -14.61 2.81
CA GLU A 150 14.08 -13.87 1.54
C GLU A 150 13.15 -12.66 1.64
N TRP A 151 12.02 -12.79 2.32
CA TRP A 151 11.09 -11.68 2.55
C TRP A 151 11.78 -10.54 3.31
N PHE A 152 12.46 -10.84 4.42
CA PHE A 152 13.18 -9.82 5.20
C PHE A 152 14.32 -9.19 4.39
N LYS A 153 15.04 -9.98 3.59
CA LYS A 153 16.10 -9.48 2.72
C LYS A 153 15.55 -8.51 1.66
N LYS A 154 14.42 -8.84 1.03
CA LYS A 154 13.74 -7.97 0.06
C LYS A 154 13.30 -6.68 0.73
N PHE A 155 12.67 -6.74 1.90
CA PHE A 155 12.24 -5.55 2.63
C PHE A 155 13.42 -4.68 3.08
N GLU A 156 14.50 -5.27 3.58
CA GLU A 156 15.72 -4.53 3.92
C GLU A 156 16.34 -3.83 2.69
N ASN A 157 16.34 -4.47 1.52
CA ASN A 157 16.81 -3.84 0.29
C ASN A 157 15.92 -2.67 -0.14
N ILE A 158 14.60 -2.77 0.02
CA ILE A 158 13.69 -1.63 -0.21
C ILE A 158 14.05 -0.48 0.72
N LEU A 159 14.33 -0.76 2.00
CA LEU A 159 14.80 0.28 2.93
C LEU A 159 16.14 0.88 2.50
N ARG A 160 17.12 0.07 2.06
CA ARG A 160 18.40 0.58 1.52
C ARG A 160 18.18 1.54 0.36
N GLU A 161 17.29 1.21 -0.57
CA GLU A 161 16.95 2.06 -1.71
C GLU A 161 16.30 3.39 -1.26
N ILE A 162 15.29 3.32 -0.39
CA ILE A 162 14.60 4.50 0.15
C ILE A 162 15.59 5.45 0.83
N TYR A 163 16.48 4.91 1.66
CA TYR A 163 17.48 5.69 2.40
C TYR A 163 18.74 6.01 1.59
N SER A 164 18.86 5.48 0.37
CA SER A 164 20.07 5.53 -0.46
C SER A 164 21.33 5.16 0.33
N ASP A 165 21.25 4.08 1.11
CA ASP A 165 22.30 3.65 2.04
C ASP A 165 22.39 2.13 2.12
N ASP A 166 23.41 1.56 1.47
CA ASP A 166 23.65 0.12 1.44
C ASP A 166 24.08 -0.45 2.81
N SER A 167 24.57 0.38 3.72
CA SER A 167 24.95 -0.03 5.07
C SER A 167 23.76 -0.27 5.99
N LEU A 168 22.54 0.14 5.56
CA LEU A 168 21.32 0.00 6.34
C LEU A 168 21.05 -1.48 6.66
N LEU A 169 20.78 -1.74 7.94
CA LEU A 169 20.41 -3.05 8.46
C LEU A 169 19.10 -2.95 9.25
N LEU A 170 18.19 -3.90 9.00
CA LEU A 170 16.96 -4.06 9.76
C LEU A 170 17.17 -5.13 10.83
N LYS A 171 17.16 -4.74 12.11
CA LYS A 171 17.41 -5.67 13.22
C LYS A 171 16.19 -5.84 14.09
N PHE A 172 15.90 -7.09 14.44
CA PHE A 172 14.89 -7.41 15.44
C PHE A 172 15.42 -7.09 16.83
N ASP A 173 14.78 -6.14 17.52
CA ASP A 173 15.10 -5.79 18.89
C ASP A 173 14.25 -6.61 19.87
N ARG A 174 14.85 -7.71 20.32
CA ARG A 174 14.28 -8.59 21.35
C ARG A 174 14.41 -8.07 22.79
N ARG A 175 15.19 -7.00 23.02
CA ARG A 175 15.54 -6.50 24.36
C ARG A 175 14.68 -5.32 24.80
N ASN A 176 13.85 -4.80 23.92
CA ASN A 176 12.92 -3.74 24.27
C ASN A 176 11.93 -4.23 25.32
N ILE A 177 11.98 -3.61 26.51
CA ILE A 177 11.24 -4.03 27.71
C ILE A 177 9.71 -3.84 27.53
N MET A 178 9.28 -2.98 26.61
CA MET A 178 7.87 -2.64 26.43
C MET A 178 7.16 -3.51 25.38
N SER A 179 7.85 -3.87 24.29
CA SER A 179 7.28 -4.66 23.18
C SER A 179 8.36 -5.08 22.19
N TYR A 180 8.22 -6.25 21.54
CA TYR A 180 9.07 -6.63 20.41
C TYR A 180 9.05 -5.55 19.32
N ASN A 181 10.21 -5.17 18.80
CA ASN A 181 10.32 -4.10 17.81
C ASN A 181 11.37 -4.43 16.74
N PHE A 182 11.42 -3.61 15.71
CA PHE A 182 12.50 -3.58 14.75
C PHE A 182 13.17 -2.21 14.77
N ILE A 183 14.50 -2.23 14.75
CA ILE A 183 15.34 -1.04 14.66
C ILE A 183 16.07 -1.02 13.33
N ILE A 184 16.33 0.18 12.85
CA ILE A 184 17.11 0.48 11.67
C ILE A 184 18.48 0.98 12.16
N GLU A 185 19.53 0.27 11.74
CA GLU A 185 20.90 0.66 12.00
C GLU A 185 21.58 1.09 10.70
N LYS A 186 22.40 2.14 10.77
CA LYS A 186 23.16 2.68 9.64
C LYS A 186 24.59 2.94 10.10
N GLU A 187 25.56 2.90 9.18
CA GLU A 187 26.95 3.18 9.53
C GLU A 187 27.10 4.62 10.05
N ASN A 188 27.80 4.79 11.17
CA ASN A 188 28.10 6.09 11.78
C ASN A 188 26.87 6.97 12.11
N ARG A 189 25.69 6.38 12.36
CA ARG A 189 24.50 7.09 12.80
C ARG A 189 23.84 6.44 14.02
N GLU A 190 23.01 7.22 14.70
CA GLU A 190 22.17 6.70 15.77
C GLU A 190 21.15 5.69 15.24
N VAL A 191 20.87 4.67 16.05
CA VAL A 191 19.84 3.68 15.77
C VAL A 191 18.47 4.29 16.03
N PHE A 192 17.49 3.97 15.19
CA PHE A 192 16.12 4.46 15.32
C PHE A 192 15.13 3.37 14.93
N ASP A 193 13.86 3.55 15.27
CA ASP A 193 12.78 2.62 14.90
C ASP A 193 11.78 3.29 13.95
N PHE A 194 10.72 2.57 13.60
CA PHE A 194 9.67 3.07 12.72
C PHE A 194 8.79 4.18 13.33
N HIS A 195 8.89 4.45 14.63
CA HIS A 195 8.20 5.59 15.26
C HIS A 195 9.03 6.89 15.17
N GLY A 196 10.35 6.77 14.96
CA GLY A 196 11.29 7.89 14.86
C GLY A 196 11.61 8.36 13.44
N LEU A 197 10.78 8.02 12.45
CA LEU A 197 11.01 8.41 11.05
C LEU A 197 10.83 9.93 10.86
N SER A 198 11.64 10.53 9.99
CA SER A 198 11.35 11.90 9.51
C SER A 198 10.11 11.90 8.62
N ASP A 199 9.44 13.05 8.48
CA ASP A 199 8.18 13.16 7.73
C ASP A 199 8.30 12.61 6.29
N GLY A 200 9.36 12.97 5.55
CA GLY A 200 9.57 12.44 4.20
C GLY A 200 9.72 10.92 4.14
N TYR A 201 10.54 10.32 5.01
CA TYR A 201 10.64 8.86 5.07
C TYR A 201 9.34 8.21 5.55
N SER A 202 8.64 8.85 6.48
CA SER A 202 7.35 8.39 6.99
C SER A 202 6.30 8.31 5.87
N SER A 203 6.23 9.32 4.99
CA SER A 203 5.28 9.34 3.86
C SER A 203 5.60 8.29 2.78
N VAL A 204 6.86 7.93 2.59
CA VAL A 204 7.28 6.85 1.67
C VAL A 204 7.04 5.48 2.28
N ILE A 205 7.44 5.27 3.54
CA ILE A 205 7.23 4.01 4.26
C ILE A 205 5.74 3.72 4.42
N ASP A 206 4.90 4.74 4.60
CA ASP A 206 3.44 4.63 4.62
C ASP A 206 2.91 3.92 3.36
N ILE A 207 3.41 4.30 2.19
CA ILE A 207 3.04 3.71 0.89
C ILE A 207 3.52 2.26 0.81
N ILE A 208 4.81 2.05 1.07
CA ILE A 208 5.44 0.73 0.90
C ILE A 208 4.83 -0.31 1.83
N THR A 209 4.65 0.03 3.10
CA THR A 209 4.09 -0.90 4.10
C THR A 209 2.63 -1.23 3.80
N GLU A 210 1.85 -0.27 3.31
CA GLU A 210 0.46 -0.49 2.87
C GLU A 210 0.41 -1.46 1.68
N LEU A 211 1.24 -1.23 0.66
CA LEU A 211 1.28 -2.09 -0.54
C LEU A 211 1.77 -3.50 -0.21
N LEU A 212 2.81 -3.63 0.61
CA LEU A 212 3.32 -4.93 1.06
C LEU A 212 2.23 -5.73 1.77
N LEU A 213 1.55 -5.15 2.76
CA LEU A 213 0.48 -5.88 3.46
C LEU A 213 -0.69 -6.23 2.56
N LYS A 214 -1.06 -5.36 1.61
CA LYS A 214 -2.10 -5.68 0.63
C LYS A 214 -1.71 -6.79 -0.33
N ILE A 215 -0.43 -6.90 -0.69
CA ILE A 215 0.06 -8.04 -1.47
C ILE A 215 -0.01 -9.33 -0.64
N GLU A 216 0.31 -9.27 0.64
CA GLU A 216 0.27 -10.43 1.55
C GLU A 216 -1.16 -10.96 1.80
N THR A 217 -2.18 -10.13 1.66
CA THR A 217 -3.58 -10.59 1.75
C THR A 217 -4.08 -11.29 0.48
N THR A 218 -3.32 -11.23 -0.61
CA THR A 218 -3.69 -11.82 -1.89
C THR A 218 -3.30 -13.30 -1.96
N LYS A 219 -3.91 -14.03 -2.89
CA LYS A 219 -3.69 -15.47 -3.02
C LYS A 219 -2.29 -15.80 -3.55
N SER A 220 -1.77 -14.99 -4.48
CA SER A 220 -0.45 -15.21 -5.08
C SER A 220 0.70 -14.86 -4.14
N ARG A 221 0.50 -13.87 -3.25
CA ARG A 221 1.55 -13.23 -2.43
C ARG A 221 2.78 -12.81 -3.25
N SER A 222 2.55 -12.55 -4.55
CA SER A 222 3.58 -12.16 -5.50
C SER A 222 3.62 -10.65 -5.63
N LEU A 223 4.82 -10.10 -5.78
CA LEU A 223 5.00 -8.68 -6.13
C LEU A 223 4.48 -8.35 -7.53
N ASP A 224 4.33 -9.36 -8.40
CA ASP A 224 3.71 -9.22 -9.71
C ASP A 224 2.19 -9.31 -9.59
N ILE A 225 1.60 -8.26 -9.02
CA ILE A 225 0.15 -8.13 -8.81
C ILE A 225 -0.44 -6.98 -9.61
N GLU A 226 -1.70 -7.14 -10.00
CA GLU A 226 -2.46 -6.07 -10.62
C GLU A 226 -3.05 -5.13 -9.56
N GLY A 227 -3.14 -3.85 -9.87
CA GLY A 227 -3.74 -2.91 -8.95
C GLY A 227 -3.75 -1.47 -9.45
N ILE A 228 -4.49 -0.64 -8.71
CA ILE A 228 -4.55 0.80 -8.92
C ILE A 228 -4.09 1.49 -7.66
N VAL A 229 -3.11 2.37 -7.82
CA VAL A 229 -2.55 3.18 -6.74
C VAL A 229 -2.72 4.65 -7.12
N LEU A 230 -3.45 5.39 -6.29
CA LEU A 230 -3.65 6.82 -6.41
C LEU A 230 -2.77 7.53 -5.38
N ILE A 231 -1.98 8.51 -5.82
CA ILE A 231 -1.08 9.29 -4.97
C ILE A 231 -1.27 10.76 -5.32
N ASP A 232 -1.69 11.57 -4.34
CA ASP A 232 -1.94 13.00 -4.56
C ASP A 232 -0.64 13.81 -4.63
N GLU A 233 0.27 13.58 -3.68
CA GLU A 233 1.57 14.25 -3.63
C GLU A 233 2.66 13.24 -3.25
N ILE A 234 3.83 13.37 -3.87
CA ILE A 234 4.97 12.44 -3.73
C ILE A 234 6.10 13.01 -2.86
N GLU A 235 5.79 13.95 -1.94
CA GLU A 235 6.79 14.63 -1.09
C GLU A 235 8.04 13.80 -0.76
#